data_AF-A0A3N5R073-F1
#
_entry.id   AF-A0A3N5R073-F1
#
_cell.length_a   1.000
_cell.length_b   1.000
_cell.length_c   1.000
_cell.angle_alpha   90.00
_cell.angle_beta   90.00
_cell.angle_gamma   90.00
#
_symmetry.space_group_name_H-M   'P 1'
#
loop_
_entity.id
_entity.type
_entity.pdbx_description
1 polymer ?
#
loop_
_entity_poly.entity_id
_entity_poly.type
_entity_poly.pdbx_seq_one_letter_code
_entity_poly.pdbx_strand_id
1 'polypeptide(L)'
;MEKFNLQSSNTGQSNEEPLESPLAEKAWQDVRSYFAEVPFAAPAAGFTLRWQERLAEQRLKKQQRQNWRMLALTGGLAIVLLIIFGVSTVSSFDAIKQQVFTMFFRFAYLLAYADAGVDLISSLLNSNLGRFTLPIWILLSLAAAMFSALWGVLYQRITNPRRIQL
;
A
#
# COMPACT_ATOMS: atom_id res chain seq x y z
N MET A 1 17.15 17.81 20.91
CA MET A 1 17.11 18.75 19.79
C MET A 1 17.99 19.93 20.15
N GLU A 2 19.28 19.77 19.90
CA GLU A 2 20.35 20.64 20.38
C GLU A 2 20.89 21.40 19.17
N LYS A 3 20.63 22.71 19.11
CA LYS A 3 21.02 23.57 17.99
C LYS A 3 22.49 23.96 18.20
N PHE A 4 23.40 23.25 17.54
CA PHE A 4 24.80 23.66 17.43
C PHE A 4 24.90 24.92 16.58
N ASN A 5 25.08 26.05 17.27
CA ASN A 5 25.29 27.37 16.69
C ASN A 5 26.77 27.51 16.33
N LEU A 6 27.14 27.16 15.10
CA LEU A 6 28.49 27.38 14.56
C LEU A 6 28.58 28.81 14.05
N GLN A 7 28.90 29.70 14.97
CA GLN A 7 29.29 31.07 14.71
C GLN A 7 30.70 31.05 14.10
N SER A 8 30.80 30.80 12.80
CA SER A 8 32.05 30.90 12.05
C SER A 8 32.49 32.36 12.02
N SER A 9 33.66 32.61 12.60
CA SER A 9 34.36 33.88 12.63
C SER A 9 34.47 34.48 11.22
N ASN A 10 33.63 35.48 10.96
CA ASN A 10 33.76 36.39 9.84
C ASN A 10 34.85 37.42 10.17
N THR A 11 36.11 36.99 10.09
CA THR A 11 37.29 37.86 10.22
C THR A 11 38.19 37.59 9.03
N GLY A 12 37.75 38.11 7.90
CA GLY A 12 38.45 38.10 6.64
C GLY A 12 37.89 39.19 5.72
N GLN A 13 37.59 40.37 6.28
CA GLN A 13 37.62 41.60 5.49
C GLN A 13 39.07 41.83 5.06
N SER A 14 39.53 41.05 4.08
CA SER A 14 40.55 41.53 3.16
C SER A 14 39.94 42.74 2.50
N ASN A 15 40.55 43.90 2.73
CA ASN A 15 40.28 45.12 1.99
C ASN A 15 40.36 44.78 0.50
N GLU A 16 39.20 44.57 -0.12
CA GLU A 16 39.05 44.63 -1.56
C GLU A 16 39.22 46.11 -1.93
N GLU A 17 40.48 46.54 -2.01
CA GLU A 17 40.82 47.72 -2.78
C GLU A 17 40.23 47.52 -4.19
N PRO A 18 39.41 48.44 -4.70
CA PRO A 18 38.99 48.45 -6.09
C PRO A 18 40.15 48.95 -6.94
N LEU A 19 41.24 48.17 -6.94
CA LEU A 19 42.36 48.26 -7.87
C LEU A 19 42.37 46.97 -8.70
N GLU A 20 41.19 46.53 -9.16
CA GLU A 20 41.09 45.68 -10.34
C GLU A 20 41.58 46.51 -11.52
N SER A 21 42.90 46.53 -11.63
CA SER A 21 43.65 47.37 -12.52
C SER A 21 43.20 47.07 -13.96
N PRO A 22 42.81 48.08 -14.76
CA PRO A 22 42.59 47.89 -16.19
C PRO A 22 43.82 47.27 -16.90
N LEU A 23 44.98 47.27 -16.22
CA LEU A 23 46.20 46.59 -16.62
C LEU A 23 46.10 45.06 -16.55
N ALA A 24 45.40 44.46 -15.59
CA ALA A 24 45.23 43.01 -15.49
C ALA A 24 44.31 42.46 -16.59
N GLU A 25 43.20 43.16 -16.87
CA GLU A 25 42.30 42.80 -17.97
C GLU A 25 43.01 42.95 -19.32
N LYS A 26 43.81 44.01 -19.49
CA LYS A 26 44.61 44.21 -20.70
C LYS A 26 45.69 43.14 -20.87
N ALA A 27 46.40 42.80 -19.80
CA ALA A 27 47.39 41.72 -19.81
C ALA A 27 46.73 40.36 -20.12
N TRP A 28 45.51 40.11 -19.64
CA TRP A 28 44.76 38.90 -19.96
C TRP A 28 44.30 38.85 -21.42
N GLN A 29 43.83 39.97 -21.97
CA GLN A 29 43.51 40.08 -23.40
C GLN A 29 44.73 39.85 -24.29
N ASP A 30 45.89 40.42 -23.93
CA ASP A 30 47.14 40.22 -24.66
C ASP A 30 47.58 38.75 -24.61
N VAL A 31 47.51 38.09 -23.46
CA VAL A 31 47.80 36.64 -23.37
C VAL A 31 46.84 35.84 -24.25
N ARG A 32 45.55 36.19 -24.26
CA ARG A 32 44.54 35.49 -25.04
C ARG A 32 44.73 35.66 -26.55
N SER A 33 45.15 36.84 -27.01
CA SER A 33 45.48 37.08 -28.42
C SER A 33 46.74 36.31 -28.81
N TYR A 34 47.77 36.29 -27.96
CA TYR A 34 48.96 35.46 -28.19
C TYR A 34 48.60 33.98 -28.32
N PHE A 35 47.76 33.43 -27.44
CA PHE A 35 47.33 32.03 -27.54
C PHE A 35 46.44 31.73 -28.76
N ALA A 36 45.69 32.72 -29.26
CA ALA A 36 44.87 32.57 -30.45
C ALA A 36 45.70 32.58 -31.75
N GLU A 37 46.84 33.28 -31.75
CA GLU A 37 47.75 33.35 -32.90
C GLU A 37 48.70 32.14 -33.01
N VAL A 38 48.89 31.36 -31.93
CA VAL A 38 49.71 30.14 -32.02
C VAL A 38 48.99 29.11 -32.90
N PRO A 39 49.60 28.65 -34.02
CA PRO A 39 49.02 27.61 -34.84
C PRO A 39 48.91 26.33 -34.01
N PHE A 40 47.70 25.77 -33.94
CA PHE A 40 47.47 24.52 -33.25
C PHE A 40 48.39 23.44 -33.81
N ALA A 41 49.29 22.92 -32.97
CA ALA A 41 50.12 21.80 -33.32
C ALA A 41 49.21 20.62 -33.71
N ALA A 42 49.36 20.12 -34.94
CA ALA A 42 48.58 18.99 -35.40
C ALA A 42 48.88 17.78 -34.49
N PRO A 43 47.85 17.09 -33.99
CA PRO A 43 48.06 15.92 -33.16
C PRO A 43 48.80 14.84 -33.96
N ALA A 44 49.65 14.07 -33.28
CA ALA A 44 50.36 12.96 -33.91
C ALA A 44 49.38 11.98 -34.59
N ALA A 45 49.78 11.39 -35.71
CA ALA A 45 48.96 10.41 -36.43
C ALA A 45 48.45 9.31 -35.47
N GLY A 46 47.14 9.01 -35.55
CA GLY A 46 46.50 8.01 -34.69
C GLY A 46 46.21 8.46 -33.24
N PHE A 47 46.48 9.73 -32.88
CA PHE A 47 46.06 10.28 -31.58
C PHE A 47 44.54 10.22 -31.40
N THR A 48 43.79 10.64 -32.41
CA THR A 48 42.32 10.68 -32.37
C THR A 48 41.73 9.30 -32.11
N LEU A 49 42.32 8.27 -32.73
CA LEU A 49 41.87 6.88 -32.63
C LEU A 49 42.11 6.32 -31.21
N ARG A 50 43.34 6.51 -30.68
CA ARG A 50 43.69 6.13 -29.30
C ARG A 50 42.88 6.89 -28.26
N TRP A 51 42.58 8.16 -28.52
CA TRP A 51 41.78 8.99 -27.63
C TRP A 51 40.32 8.51 -27.60
N GLN A 52 39.71 8.26 -28.77
CA GLN A 52 38.35 7.74 -28.85
C GLN A 52 38.21 6.38 -28.14
N GLU A 53 39.19 5.49 -28.30
CA GLU A 53 39.21 4.17 -27.67
C GLU A 53 39.24 4.29 -26.13
N ARG A 54 40.14 5.11 -25.57
CA ARG A 54 40.15 5.38 -24.11
C ARG A 54 38.84 5.98 -23.63
N LEU A 55 38.25 6.87 -24.42
CA LEU A 55 37.03 7.57 -24.03
C LEU A 55 35.83 6.61 -24.01
N ALA A 56 35.78 5.67 -24.97
CA ALA A 56 34.81 4.58 -24.96
C ALA A 56 34.98 3.67 -23.73
N GLU A 57 36.21 3.27 -23.41
CA GLU A 57 36.50 2.42 -22.26
C GLU A 57 36.14 3.11 -20.93
N GLN A 58 36.45 4.41 -20.79
CA GLN A 58 36.08 5.19 -19.62
C GLN A 58 34.56 5.37 -19.48
N ARG A 59 33.83 5.55 -20.60
CA ARG A 59 32.37 5.63 -20.58
C ARG A 59 31.75 4.31 -20.12
N LEU A 60 32.24 3.18 -20.63
CA LEU A 60 31.80 1.85 -20.22
C LEU A 60 32.01 1.62 -18.71
N LYS A 61 33.20 1.94 -18.19
CA LYS A 61 33.49 1.81 -16.74
C LYS A 61 32.59 2.71 -15.88
N LYS A 62 32.29 3.94 -16.34
CA LYS A 62 31.36 4.84 -15.64
C LYS A 62 29.93 4.31 -15.66
N GLN A 63 29.46 3.84 -16.81
CA GLN A 63 28.12 3.26 -16.96
C GLN A 63 27.95 2.00 -16.10
N GLN A 64 28.94 1.10 -16.09
CA GLN A 64 28.91 -0.08 -15.23
C GLN A 64 28.79 0.29 -13.75
N ARG A 65 29.58 1.28 -13.28
CA ARG A 65 29.49 1.75 -11.89
C ARG A 65 28.13 2.38 -11.57
N GLN A 66 27.56 3.14 -12.50
CA GLN A 66 26.22 3.71 -12.33
C GLN A 66 25.13 2.63 -12.29
N ASN A 67 25.22 1.65 -13.19
CA ASN A 67 24.29 0.51 -13.22
C ASN A 67 24.38 -0.29 -11.92
N TRP A 68 25.59 -0.59 -11.42
CA TRP A 68 25.75 -1.28 -10.14
C TRP A 68 25.15 -0.50 -8.97
N ARG A 69 25.30 0.83 -8.96
CA ARG A 69 24.67 1.68 -7.93
C ARG A 69 23.14 1.67 -8.04
N MET A 70 22.60 1.80 -9.25
CA MET A 70 21.15 1.72 -9.47
C MET A 70 20.61 0.35 -9.07
N LEU A 71 21.30 -0.73 -9.42
CA LEU A 71 20.91 -2.10 -9.12
C LEU A 71 20.97 -2.38 -7.61
N ALA A 72 22.00 -1.88 -6.93
CA ALA A 72 22.08 -1.94 -5.47
C ALA A 72 20.95 -1.15 -4.79
N LEU A 73 20.61 0.03 -5.31
CA LEU A 73 19.57 0.89 -4.74
C LEU A 73 18.18 0.29 -4.97
N THR A 74 17.87 -0.11 -6.20
CA THR A 74 16.59 -0.74 -6.57
C THR A 74 16.43 -2.11 -5.93
N GLY A 75 17.47 -2.94 -5.93
CA GLY A 75 17.50 -4.24 -5.26
C GLY A 75 17.36 -4.10 -3.74
N GLY A 76 18.06 -3.14 -3.14
CA GLY A 76 17.93 -2.84 -1.71
C GLY A 76 16.50 -2.41 -1.35
N LEU A 77 15.90 -1.51 -2.14
CA LEU A 77 14.51 -1.09 -1.94
C LEU A 77 13.53 -2.27 -2.07
N ALA A 78 13.72 -3.14 -3.06
CA ALA A 78 12.90 -4.32 -3.25
C ALA A 78 12.97 -5.28 -2.05
N ILE A 79 14.17 -5.50 -1.50
CA ILE A 79 14.36 -6.33 -0.30
C ILE A 79 13.63 -5.71 0.91
N VAL A 80 13.76 -4.41 1.13
CA VAL A 80 13.07 -3.71 2.22
C VAL A 80 11.55 -3.84 2.09
N LEU A 81 11.02 -3.64 0.89
CA LEU A 81 9.58 -3.82 0.62
C LEU A 81 9.13 -5.26 0.88
N LEU A 82 9.93 -6.26 0.50
CA LEU A 82 9.63 -7.66 0.73
C LEU A 82 9.59 -7.99 2.22
N ILE A 83 10.53 -7.45 3.01
CA ILE A 83 10.55 -7.60 4.47
C ILE A 83 9.29 -6.98 5.10
N ILE A 84 8.94 -5.74 4.72
CA ILE A 84 7.74 -5.06 5.22
C ILE A 84 6.48 -5.88 4.89
N PHE A 85 6.39 -6.36 3.66
CA PHE A 85 5.27 -7.20 3.22
C PHE A 85 5.19 -8.51 4.01
N GLY A 86 6.32 -9.18 4.22
CA GLY A 86 6.40 -10.39 5.04
C GLY A 86 5.92 -10.17 6.46
N VAL A 87 6.40 -9.12 7.13
CA VAL A 87 5.99 -8.76 8.50
C VAL A 87 4.50 -8.43 8.58
N SER A 88 3.99 -7.64 7.63
CA SER A 88 2.57 -7.27 7.57
C SER A 88 1.66 -8.48 7.35
N THR A 89 2.11 -9.43 6.51
CA THR A 89 1.37 -10.66 6.25
C THR A 89 1.31 -11.56 7.49
N VAL A 90 2.43 -11.74 8.19
CA VAL A 90 2.48 -12.53 9.43
C VAL A 90 1.56 -11.95 10.50
N SER A 91 1.56 -10.62 10.67
CA SER A 91 0.65 -9.93 11.61
C SER A 91 -0.83 -10.16 11.26
N SER A 92 -1.16 -10.16 9.96
CA SER A 92 -2.52 -10.42 9.49
C SER A 92 -2.99 -11.83 9.80
N PHE A 93 -2.10 -12.83 9.79
CA PHE A 93 -2.44 -14.21 10.15
C PHE A 93 -2.86 -14.36 11.62
N ASP A 94 -2.25 -13.61 12.53
CA ASP A 94 -2.63 -13.69 13.94
C ASP A 94 -4.01 -13.06 14.21
N ALA A 95 -4.35 -11.97 13.50
CA ALA A 95 -5.69 -11.41 13.54
C ALA A 95 -6.75 -12.39 13.00
N ILE A 96 -6.46 -13.09 11.90
CA ILE A 96 -7.36 -14.11 11.33
C ILE A 96 -7.58 -15.27 12.31
N LYS A 97 -6.53 -15.77 12.96
CA LYS A 97 -6.65 -16.83 13.96
C LYS A 97 -7.57 -16.39 15.11
N GLN A 98 -7.35 -15.20 15.65
CA GLN A 98 -8.16 -14.69 16.76
C GLN A 98 -9.64 -14.54 16.36
N GLN A 99 -9.91 -14.11 15.13
CA GLN A 99 -11.26 -13.97 14.62
C GLN A 99 -11.97 -15.32 14.45
N VAL A 100 -11.28 -16.34 13.91
CA VAL A 100 -11.81 -17.70 13.79
C VAL A 100 -12.12 -18.29 15.16
N PHE A 101 -11.21 -18.17 16.12
CA PHE A 101 -11.47 -18.63 17.49
C PHE A 101 -12.67 -17.93 18.11
N THR A 102 -12.78 -16.61 17.95
CA THR A 102 -13.89 -15.82 18.50
C THR A 102 -15.23 -16.24 17.88
N MET A 103 -15.25 -16.51 16.58
CA MET A 103 -16.44 -17.02 15.88
C MET A 103 -16.84 -18.40 16.40
N PHE A 104 -15.87 -19.29 16.61
CA PHE A 104 -16.12 -20.63 17.16
C PHE A 104 -16.69 -20.57 18.58
N PHE A 105 -16.12 -19.73 19.46
CA PHE A 105 -16.64 -19.53 20.81
C PHE A 105 -18.06 -18.96 20.81
N ARG A 106 -18.35 -17.98 19.95
CA ARG A 106 -19.71 -17.44 19.81
C ARG A 106 -20.72 -18.49 19.37
N PHE A 107 -20.31 -19.35 18.43
CA PHE A 107 -21.16 -20.44 17.97
C PHE A 107 -21.43 -21.48 19.06
N ALA A 108 -20.40 -21.88 19.80
CA ALA A 108 -20.54 -22.74 20.97
C ALA A 108 -21.47 -22.13 22.03
N TYR A 109 -21.37 -20.82 22.26
CA TYR A 109 -22.22 -20.11 23.21
C TYR A 109 -23.69 -20.06 22.75
N LEU A 110 -23.93 -19.85 21.45
CA LEU A 110 -25.27 -19.94 20.86
C LEU A 110 -25.88 -21.33 21.00
N LEU A 111 -25.09 -22.39 20.81
CA LEU A 111 -25.54 -23.76 21.03
C LEU A 111 -25.88 -24.02 22.50
N ALA A 112 -25.06 -23.53 23.43
CA ALA A 112 -25.35 -23.65 24.86
C ALA A 112 -26.66 -22.93 25.25
N TYR A 113 -26.92 -21.75 24.68
CA TYR A 113 -28.19 -21.06 24.87
C TYR A 113 -29.37 -21.77 24.21
N ALA A 114 -29.18 -22.38 23.05
CA ALA A 114 -30.20 -23.16 22.39
C ALA A 114 -30.60 -24.36 23.26
N ASP A 115 -29.62 -25.06 23.83
CA ASP A 115 -29.84 -26.20 24.74
C ASP A 115 -30.60 -25.76 26.00
N ALA A 116 -30.15 -24.69 26.66
CA ALA A 116 -30.87 -24.10 27.79
C ALA A 116 -32.30 -23.65 27.42
N GLY A 117 -32.49 -23.14 26.20
CA GLY A 117 -33.80 -22.78 25.69
C GLY A 117 -34.71 -23.98 25.48
N VAL A 118 -34.18 -25.08 24.94
CA VAL A 118 -34.90 -26.34 24.78
C VAL A 118 -35.29 -26.93 26.14
N ASP A 119 -34.41 -26.86 27.14
CA ASP A 119 -34.70 -27.30 28.51
C ASP A 119 -35.83 -26.47 29.14
N LEU A 120 -35.80 -25.15 28.98
CA LEU A 120 -36.86 -24.27 29.47
C LEU A 120 -38.20 -24.56 28.77
N ILE A 121 -38.18 -24.70 27.44
CA ILE A 121 -39.38 -25.00 26.66
C ILE A 121 -39.92 -26.38 27.03
N SER A 122 -39.07 -27.40 27.15
CA SER A 122 -39.48 -28.77 27.51
C SER A 122 -40.02 -28.83 28.94
N SER A 123 -39.44 -28.09 29.89
CA SER A 123 -39.96 -27.96 31.25
C SER A 123 -41.31 -27.27 31.30
N LEU A 124 -41.49 -26.17 30.56
CA LEU A 124 -42.78 -25.48 30.44
C LEU A 124 -43.84 -26.36 29.78
N LEU A 125 -43.46 -27.05 28.70
CA LEU A 125 -44.33 -27.99 28.00
C LEU A 125 -44.72 -29.14 28.93
N ASN A 126 -43.78 -29.83 29.58
CA ASN A 126 -44.10 -30.95 30.47
C ASN A 126 -44.92 -30.54 31.71
N SER A 127 -44.70 -29.33 32.24
CA SER A 127 -45.45 -28.81 33.38
C SER A 127 -46.91 -28.47 33.04
N ASN A 128 -47.19 -27.99 31.81
CA ASN A 128 -48.54 -27.55 31.39
C ASN A 128 -49.27 -28.49 30.41
N LEU A 129 -48.58 -29.35 29.66
CA LEU A 129 -49.18 -30.19 28.61
C LEU A 129 -50.17 -31.22 29.15
N GLY A 130 -50.01 -31.66 30.40
CA GLY A 130 -50.99 -32.56 31.04
C GLY A 130 -52.41 -31.98 31.09
N ARG A 131 -52.57 -30.65 31.01
CA ARG A 131 -53.87 -29.96 31.10
C ARG A 131 -54.30 -29.28 29.79
N PHE A 132 -53.38 -28.99 28.87
CA PHE A 132 -53.64 -28.20 27.66
C PHE A 132 -53.43 -28.93 26.32
N THR A 133 -53.18 -30.25 26.33
CA THR A 133 -52.93 -31.01 25.09
C THR A 133 -54.05 -30.83 24.05
N LEU A 134 -55.33 -30.93 24.43
CA LEU A 134 -56.45 -30.82 23.49
C LEU A 134 -56.63 -29.41 22.85
N PRO A 135 -56.69 -28.29 23.61
CA PRO A 135 -56.90 -26.99 23.00
C PRO A 135 -55.74 -26.53 22.11
N ILE A 136 -54.50 -26.93 22.40
CA ILE A 136 -53.34 -26.62 21.57
C ILE A 136 -53.44 -27.26 20.19
N TRP A 137 -53.82 -28.54 20.10
CA TRP A 137 -53.97 -29.22 18.80
C TRP A 137 -55.08 -28.59 17.96
N ILE A 138 -56.19 -28.19 18.58
CA ILE A 138 -57.27 -27.47 17.91
C ILE A 138 -56.76 -26.13 17.36
N LEU A 139 -56.08 -25.33 18.18
CA LEU A 139 -55.55 -24.02 17.79
C LEU A 139 -54.48 -24.15 16.69
N LEU A 140 -53.61 -25.16 16.76
CA LEU A 140 -52.59 -25.43 15.75
C LEU A 140 -53.23 -25.84 14.41
N SER A 141 -54.26 -26.71 14.44
CA SER A 141 -54.98 -27.12 13.23
C SER A 141 -55.69 -25.94 12.56
N LEU A 142 -56.26 -25.03 13.35
CA LEU A 142 -56.91 -23.82 12.87
C LEU A 142 -55.90 -22.85 12.26
N ALA A 143 -54.77 -22.61 12.93
CA ALA A 143 -53.70 -21.76 12.41
C ALA A 143 -53.12 -22.31 11.10
N ALA A 144 -52.91 -23.63 11.02
CA ALA A 144 -52.44 -24.30 9.80
C ALA A 144 -53.44 -24.15 8.64
N ALA A 145 -54.75 -24.29 8.92
CA ALA A 145 -55.80 -24.08 7.92
C ALA A 145 -55.83 -22.63 7.42
N MET A 146 -55.72 -21.64 8.32
CA MET A 146 -55.65 -20.23 7.94
C MET A 146 -54.40 -19.91 7.12
N PHE A 147 -53.25 -20.46 7.52
CA PHE A 147 -51.99 -20.28 6.79
C PHE A 147 -52.05 -20.88 5.39
N SER A 148 -52.66 -22.07 5.25
CA SER A 148 -52.90 -22.73 3.96
C SER A 148 -53.80 -21.88 3.05
N ALA A 149 -54.89 -21.31 3.59
CA ALA A 149 -55.78 -20.43 2.83
C ALA A 149 -55.08 -19.13 2.40
N LEU A 150 -54.33 -18.50 3.31
CA LEU A 150 -53.54 -17.30 3.04
C LEU A 150 -52.52 -17.55 1.92
N TRP A 151 -51.86 -18.70 1.97
CA TRP A 151 -50.90 -19.12 0.95
C TRP A 151 -51.57 -19.27 -0.43
N GLY A 152 -52.75 -19.88 -0.49
CA GLY A 152 -53.53 -20.01 -1.72
C GLY A 152 -53.89 -18.66 -2.34
N VAL A 153 -54.31 -17.69 -1.53
CA VAL A 153 -54.62 -16.32 -1.98
C VAL A 153 -53.37 -15.62 -2.50
N LEU A 154 -52.25 -15.74 -1.77
CA LEU A 154 -50.97 -15.14 -2.17
C LEU A 154 -50.50 -15.72 -3.51
N TYR A 155 -50.59 -17.04 -3.67
CA TYR A 155 -50.23 -17.74 -4.90
C TYR A 155 -51.11 -17.31 -6.08
N GLN A 156 -52.43 -17.22 -5.88
CA GLN A 156 -53.35 -16.74 -6.91
C GLN A 156 -53.06 -15.30 -7.33
N ARG A 157 -52.70 -14.43 -6.37
CA ARG A 157 -52.37 -13.03 -6.65
C ARG A 157 -51.11 -12.88 -7.48
N ILE A 158 -50.11 -13.71 -7.25
CA ILE A 158 -48.85 -13.71 -8.04
C ILE A 158 -49.11 -14.29 -9.44
N THR A 159 -49.94 -15.33 -9.54
CA THR A 159 -50.15 -16.08 -10.79
C THR A 159 -51.18 -15.45 -11.72
N ASN A 160 -52.00 -14.52 -11.24
CA ASN A 160 -52.98 -13.80 -12.05
C ASN A 160 -52.46 -12.37 -12.33
N PRO A 161 -51.48 -12.20 -13.24
CA PRO A 161 -51.09 -10.87 -13.69
C PRO A 161 -52.30 -10.30 -14.40
N ARG A 162 -53.01 -9.40 -13.71
CA ARG A 162 -54.08 -8.60 -14.32
C ARG A 162 -53.50 -8.05 -15.61
N ARG A 163 -54.09 -8.46 -16.75
CA ARG A 163 -53.77 -7.94 -18.07
C ARG A 163 -53.83 -6.42 -17.95
N ILE A 164 -52.66 -5.78 -17.91
CA ILE A 164 -52.55 -4.35 -18.06
C ILE A 164 -52.90 -4.14 -19.53
N GLN A 165 -54.18 -3.81 -19.79
CA GLN A 165 -54.62 -3.32 -21.09
C GLN A 165 -54.00 -1.92 -21.22
N LEU A 166 -52.85 -1.86 -21.86
CA LEU A 166 -52.28 -0.63 -22.42
C LEU A 166 -53.01 -0.29 -23.72
#